data_AF-A0A974VPH4-F1
#
_entry.id   AF-A0A974VPH4-F1
#
_cell.length_a   1.000
_cell.length_b   1.000
_cell.length_c   1.000
_cell.angle_alpha   90.00
_cell.angle_beta   90.00
_cell.angle_gamma   90.00
#
_symmetry.space_group_name_H-M   'P 1'
#
loop_
_entity.id
_entity.type
_entity.pdbx_description
1 polymer ?
#
loop_
_entity_poly.entity_id
_entity_poly.type
_entity_poly.pdbx_seq_one_letter_code
_entity_poly.pdbx_strand_id
1 'polypeptide(L)'
;MLPRGQRGPLGLSLLLHLVLFLLFAFHFDSATPPEMPAQPETMEAVLMESAEVDAQAQKRQVAEQKQAEQQAQKAQEEKRAQEAAEARKQAQLVEERREEERQRLEQQQEAAERKRLEEEKRQAEAAREKAEEEAKRQSEQDARKKAEAESKKQAEQEARLKAEREAKAQADAEAKKRAEEEARQQAERKQQEEARKLEAQKKAEQQKLLAEKQRLEDEKRQAELAAKQQAETAAKKKAEEEAKKRAELEARKKAEEEEKRQAELEARKKAEAEARKQAELEAKRQAEAEKKKAEAEAKRKAEEEVRLAAEQEKKKAEAEARRQAELEARKKAEEEAKRQAAVEAKKQAELEAKKKADAEAKKQAELEARKKAEAEAKKQAEQELKRQAEAEARKQAEQDLKRQAKAEADAAAAAARRKAEAESELKEQLEAERQADLSQKAKRDAQAWANTYIRPRVESRWVGAKSGLSCKIRVTTLPGGGVQSAQVVRSSGDPIFDRSAVDAVHKAAPLPMPPDARVAQELRSFDFEFKPD
;
A
#
# COMPACT_ATOMS: atom_id res chain seq x y z
N MET A 1 -20.70 8.52 73.80
CA MET A 1 -21.71 8.96 72.81
C MET A 1 -23.08 8.90 73.49
N LEU A 2 -23.74 10.04 73.70
CA LEU A 2 -25.08 10.11 74.30
C LEU A 2 -26.12 10.38 73.19
N PRO A 3 -27.25 9.64 73.15
CA PRO A 3 -28.16 9.61 72.00
C PRO A 3 -29.07 10.85 71.93
N ARG A 4 -29.23 11.38 70.71
CA ARG A 4 -30.00 12.59 70.36
C ARG A 4 -31.50 12.30 70.22
N GLY A 5 -32.19 11.95 71.31
CA GLY A 5 -33.62 11.58 71.27
C GLY A 5 -34.58 12.38 72.15
N GLN A 6 -34.11 13.27 73.04
CA GLN A 6 -34.98 13.85 74.09
C GLN A 6 -34.88 15.38 74.28
N ARG A 7 -34.36 16.13 73.31
CA ARG A 7 -34.21 17.60 73.42
C ARG A 7 -35.38 18.42 72.88
N GLY A 8 -36.40 17.79 72.29
CA GLY A 8 -37.59 18.46 71.75
C GLY A 8 -38.53 19.10 72.79
N PRO A 9 -39.02 18.36 73.80
CA PRO A 9 -40.09 18.87 74.67
C PRO A 9 -39.60 19.85 75.74
N LEU A 10 -38.36 19.70 76.23
CA LEU A 10 -37.79 20.61 77.25
C LEU A 10 -37.47 22.00 76.67
N GLY A 11 -37.01 22.08 75.42
CA GLY A 11 -36.74 23.37 74.75
C GLY A 11 -38.01 24.16 74.47
N LEU A 12 -39.09 23.49 74.07
CA LEU A 12 -40.39 24.11 73.83
C LEU A 12 -41.01 24.65 75.13
N SER A 13 -40.86 23.89 76.24
CA SER A 13 -41.33 24.32 77.55
C SER A 13 -40.60 25.56 78.04
N LEU A 14 -39.27 25.62 77.89
CA LEU A 14 -38.48 26.79 78.29
C LEU A 14 -38.87 28.04 77.49
N LEU A 15 -39.09 27.88 76.18
CA LEU A 15 -39.49 28.98 75.29
C LEU A 15 -40.88 29.52 75.64
N LEU A 16 -41.84 28.63 75.95
CA LEU A 16 -43.19 29.00 76.38
C LEU A 16 -43.17 29.79 77.70
N HIS A 17 -42.38 29.36 78.69
CA HIS A 17 -42.25 30.08 79.96
C HIS A 17 -41.60 31.46 79.78
N LEU A 18 -40.64 31.59 78.84
CA LEU A 18 -39.98 32.86 78.54
C LEU A 18 -40.94 33.86 77.89
N VAL A 19 -41.82 33.39 77.00
CA VAL A 19 -42.90 34.21 76.42
C VAL A 19 -43.94 34.61 77.49
N LEU A 20 -44.31 33.69 78.38
CA LEU A 20 -45.29 33.96 79.44
C LEU A 20 -44.73 34.95 80.49
N PHE A 21 -43.44 34.85 80.81
CA PHE A 21 -42.75 35.78 81.69
C PHE A 21 -42.66 37.18 81.07
N LEU A 22 -42.38 37.29 79.77
CA LEU A 22 -42.41 38.58 79.06
C LEU A 22 -43.82 39.18 79.03
N LEU A 23 -44.86 38.37 78.83
CA LEU A 23 -46.25 38.85 78.90
C LEU A 23 -46.64 39.35 80.30
N PHE A 24 -46.15 38.70 81.37
CA PHE A 24 -46.43 39.11 82.74
C PHE A 24 -45.63 40.35 83.16
N ALA A 25 -44.39 40.49 82.68
CA ALA A 25 -43.54 41.65 82.95
C ALA A 25 -44.06 42.95 82.31
N PHE A 26 -44.82 42.86 81.21
CA PHE A 26 -45.44 44.02 80.54
C PHE A 26 -46.85 44.38 81.05
N HIS A 27 -47.43 43.60 81.98
CA HIS A 27 -48.78 43.85 82.52
C HIS A 27 -48.80 44.38 83.97
N PHE A 28 -47.64 44.65 84.57
CA PHE A 28 -47.54 45.14 85.95
C PHE A 28 -46.89 46.53 86.01
N ASP A 29 -47.51 47.50 85.33
CA ASP A 29 -47.27 48.91 85.61
C ASP A 29 -48.53 49.71 85.30
N SER A 30 -49.25 50.11 86.37
CA SER A 30 -50.22 51.22 86.47
C SER A 30 -51.23 50.93 87.58
N ALA A 31 -50.78 51.03 88.83
CA ALA A 31 -51.67 51.23 89.98
C ALA A 31 -51.41 52.64 90.52
N THR A 32 -51.99 53.65 89.85
CA THR A 32 -52.08 55.01 90.39
C THR A 32 -53.07 55.02 91.57
N PRO A 33 -52.66 55.44 92.77
CA PRO A 33 -53.56 55.48 93.93
C PRO A 33 -54.61 56.60 93.81
N PRO A 34 -55.81 56.43 94.42
CA PRO A 34 -56.90 57.40 94.32
C PRO A 34 -56.61 58.67 95.12
N GLU A 35 -56.80 59.81 94.45
CA GLU A 35 -56.64 61.17 94.95
C GLU A 35 -57.77 61.53 95.95
N MET A 36 -57.42 61.94 97.16
CA MET A 36 -58.37 62.46 98.15
C MET A 36 -58.61 63.97 97.90
N PRO A 37 -59.83 64.49 98.17
CA PRO A 37 -60.16 65.89 97.90
C PRO A 37 -59.41 66.84 98.85
N ALA A 38 -58.69 67.80 98.28
CA ALA A 38 -58.05 68.89 99.00
C ALA A 38 -59.09 69.86 99.59
N GLN A 39 -58.81 70.34 100.80
CA GLN A 39 -59.60 71.33 101.53
C GLN A 39 -59.54 72.70 100.84
N PRO A 40 -60.53 73.59 101.07
CA PRO A 40 -60.53 74.91 100.44
C PRO A 40 -59.40 75.77 101.02
N GLU A 41 -58.29 75.88 100.29
CA GLU A 41 -57.31 76.93 100.56
C GLU A 41 -57.94 78.29 100.26
N THR A 42 -57.83 79.15 101.26
CA THR A 42 -58.22 80.55 101.24
C THR A 42 -57.62 81.25 100.03
N MET A 43 -58.48 81.80 99.16
CA MET A 43 -58.07 82.76 98.14
C MET A 43 -57.52 84.01 98.84
N GLU A 44 -56.21 84.05 99.04
CA GLU A 44 -55.49 85.31 99.17
C GLU A 44 -55.41 85.92 97.77
N ALA A 45 -56.43 86.71 97.44
CA ALA A 45 -56.45 87.54 96.26
C ALA A 45 -55.39 88.64 96.42
N VAL A 46 -54.13 88.30 96.14
CA VAL A 46 -53.13 89.29 95.79
C VAL A 46 -53.60 89.88 94.46
N LEU A 47 -53.98 91.17 94.48
CA LEU A 47 -54.07 91.99 93.29
C LEU A 47 -52.67 92.03 92.65
N MET A 48 -52.37 91.05 91.80
CA MET A 48 -51.31 91.19 90.82
C MET A 48 -51.73 92.33 89.90
N GLU A 49 -50.87 93.33 89.80
CA GLU A 49 -51.07 94.47 88.93
C GLU A 49 -51.23 93.94 87.49
N SER A 50 -52.37 94.24 86.84
CA SER A 50 -52.81 93.66 85.56
C SER A 50 -51.71 93.62 84.49
N ALA A 51 -50.77 94.58 84.53
CA ALA A 51 -49.65 94.68 83.60
C ALA A 51 -48.65 93.51 83.66
N GLU A 52 -48.43 92.87 84.81
CA GLU A 52 -47.46 91.76 84.94
C GLU A 52 -48.01 90.42 84.43
N VAL A 53 -49.32 90.18 84.63
CA VAL A 53 -50.03 89.03 84.09
C VAL A 53 -50.10 89.11 82.56
N ASP A 54 -50.36 90.32 82.03
CA ASP A 54 -50.33 90.57 80.58
C ASP A 54 -48.93 90.39 79.99
N ALA A 55 -47.88 90.84 80.68
CA ALA A 55 -46.50 90.63 80.27
C ALA A 55 -46.07 89.15 80.30
N GLN A 56 -46.54 88.38 81.27
CA GLN A 56 -46.29 86.94 81.35
C GLN A 56 -47.08 86.16 80.31
N ALA A 57 -48.32 86.56 80.01
CA ALA A 57 -49.13 86.01 78.93
C ALA A 57 -48.50 86.26 77.56
N GLN A 58 -48.00 87.48 77.30
CA GLN A 58 -47.25 87.80 76.07
C GLN A 58 -45.96 86.99 75.95
N LYS A 59 -45.20 86.82 77.04
CA LYS A 59 -44.00 85.95 77.03
C LYS A 59 -44.33 84.50 76.73
N ARG A 60 -45.43 83.95 77.28
CA ARG A 60 -45.91 82.60 76.95
C ARG A 60 -46.34 82.49 75.50
N GLN A 61 -47.10 83.46 74.97
CA GLN A 61 -47.50 83.47 73.56
C GLN A 61 -46.30 83.49 72.60
N VAL A 62 -45.27 84.30 72.90
CA VAL A 62 -44.04 84.34 72.09
C VAL A 62 -43.24 83.03 72.23
N ALA A 63 -43.20 82.43 73.42
CA ALA A 63 -42.53 81.14 73.63
C ALA A 63 -43.25 79.98 72.92
N GLU A 64 -44.59 79.96 72.96
CA GLU A 64 -45.44 79.02 72.25
C GLU A 64 -45.34 79.20 70.73
N GLN A 65 -45.33 80.45 70.24
CA GLN A 65 -45.07 80.73 68.82
C GLN A 65 -43.69 80.24 68.38
N LYS A 66 -42.64 80.50 69.17
CA LYS A 66 -41.29 79.98 68.88
C LYS A 66 -41.23 78.45 68.93
N GLN A 67 -41.92 77.81 69.87
CA GLN A 67 -42.00 76.34 69.92
C GLN A 67 -42.77 75.79 68.72
N ALA A 68 -43.88 76.42 68.32
CA ALA A 68 -44.65 76.04 67.15
C ALA A 68 -43.85 76.23 65.86
N GLU A 69 -43.09 77.33 65.72
CA GLU A 69 -42.17 77.57 64.61
C GLU A 69 -41.05 76.51 64.57
N GLN A 70 -40.45 76.18 65.71
CA GLN A 70 -39.43 75.12 65.79
C GLN A 70 -40.00 73.73 65.46
N GLN A 71 -41.21 73.41 65.90
CA GLN A 71 -41.88 72.16 65.56
C GLN A 71 -42.25 72.12 64.07
N ALA A 72 -42.72 73.22 63.50
CA ALA A 72 -43.00 73.33 62.07
C ALA A 72 -41.73 73.19 61.23
N GLN A 73 -40.61 73.80 61.66
CA GLN A 73 -39.31 73.65 61.01
C GLN A 73 -38.80 72.21 61.09
N LYS A 74 -38.87 71.55 62.26
CA LYS A 74 -38.51 70.14 62.40
C LYS A 74 -39.37 69.22 61.54
N ALA A 75 -40.70 69.43 61.52
CA ALA A 75 -41.60 68.67 60.67
C ALA A 75 -41.29 68.87 59.18
N GLN A 76 -40.92 70.10 58.77
CA GLN A 76 -40.52 70.40 57.40
C GLN A 76 -39.16 69.76 57.04
N GLU A 77 -38.21 69.73 57.98
CA GLU A 77 -36.91 69.08 57.81
C GLU A 77 -37.05 67.55 57.74
N GLU A 78 -37.87 66.95 58.61
CA GLU A 78 -38.21 65.52 58.56
C GLU A 78 -38.90 65.16 57.25
N LYS A 79 -39.84 65.98 56.76
CA LYS A 79 -40.49 65.75 55.46
C LYS A 79 -39.50 65.81 54.31
N ARG A 80 -38.59 66.79 54.30
CA ARG A 80 -37.50 66.88 53.30
C ARG A 80 -36.55 65.69 53.40
N ALA A 81 -36.24 65.22 54.60
CA ALA A 81 -35.41 64.04 54.82
C ALA A 81 -36.08 62.76 54.31
N GLN A 82 -37.40 62.62 54.50
CA GLN A 82 -38.20 61.53 53.95
C GLN A 82 -38.25 61.56 52.43
N GLU A 83 -38.53 62.71 51.82
CA GLU A 83 -38.52 62.90 50.36
C GLU A 83 -37.12 62.62 49.76
N ALA A 84 -36.05 63.07 50.43
CA ALA A 84 -34.67 62.78 50.02
C ALA A 84 -34.32 61.29 50.17
N ALA A 85 -34.81 60.61 51.21
CA ALA A 85 -34.61 59.18 51.40
C ALA A 85 -35.37 58.36 50.35
N GLU A 86 -36.58 58.77 49.98
CA GLU A 86 -37.37 58.14 48.93
C GLU A 86 -36.74 58.36 47.54
N ALA A 87 -36.26 59.58 47.26
CA ALA A 87 -35.51 59.88 46.03
C ALA A 87 -34.22 59.03 45.93
N ARG A 88 -33.51 58.80 47.04
CA ARG A 88 -32.34 57.90 47.07
C ARG A 88 -32.72 56.44 46.79
N LYS A 89 -33.84 55.95 47.34
CA LYS A 89 -34.33 54.59 47.04
C LYS A 89 -34.73 54.44 45.58
N GLN A 90 -35.40 55.43 45.00
CA GLN A 90 -35.74 55.41 43.57
C GLN A 90 -34.49 55.46 42.69
N ALA A 91 -33.48 56.26 43.05
CA ALA A 91 -32.21 56.29 42.34
C ALA A 91 -31.49 54.93 42.40
N GLN A 92 -31.46 54.27 43.56
CA GLN A 92 -30.89 52.92 43.72
C GLN A 92 -31.61 51.88 42.85
N LEU A 93 -32.94 51.89 42.83
CA LEU A 93 -33.73 50.97 41.97
C LEU A 93 -33.47 51.18 40.47
N VAL A 94 -33.24 52.43 40.04
CA VAL A 94 -32.90 52.74 38.64
C VAL A 94 -31.49 52.27 38.31
N GLU A 95 -30.55 52.39 39.24
CA GLU A 95 -29.19 51.90 39.10
C GLU A 95 -29.16 50.37 39.03
N GLU A 96 -29.86 49.69 39.95
CA GLU A 96 -30.00 48.22 39.96
C GLU A 96 -30.64 47.70 38.66
N ARG A 97 -31.72 48.32 38.19
CA ARG A 97 -32.33 47.96 36.90
C ARG A 97 -31.38 48.15 35.72
N ARG A 98 -30.54 49.20 35.74
CA ARG A 98 -29.52 49.45 34.71
C ARG A 98 -28.41 48.40 34.75
N GLU A 99 -28.03 47.94 35.94
CA GLU A 99 -27.04 46.87 36.10
C GLU A 99 -27.60 45.53 35.63
N GLU A 100 -28.84 45.19 35.98
CA GLU A 100 -29.53 44.00 35.49
C GLU A 100 -29.65 44.00 33.95
N GLU A 101 -30.00 45.14 33.36
CA GLU A 101 -30.09 45.28 31.90
C GLU A 101 -28.72 45.12 31.24
N ARG A 102 -27.66 45.68 31.83
CA ARG A 102 -26.27 45.49 31.36
C ARG A 102 -25.85 44.02 31.44
N GLN A 103 -26.09 43.35 32.57
CA GLN A 103 -25.77 41.93 32.74
C GLN A 103 -26.54 41.06 31.75
N ARG A 104 -27.82 41.39 31.49
CA ARG A 104 -28.64 40.68 30.50
C ARG A 104 -28.10 40.86 29.08
N LEU A 105 -27.66 42.07 28.73
CA LEU A 105 -27.02 42.34 27.44
C LEU A 105 -25.69 41.61 27.29
N GLU A 106 -24.87 41.60 28.34
CA GLU A 106 -23.58 40.90 28.37
C GLU A 106 -23.78 39.38 28.23
N GLN A 107 -24.72 38.79 28.99
CA GLN A 107 -25.09 37.38 28.83
C GLN A 107 -25.64 37.06 27.44
N GLN A 108 -26.42 37.96 26.83
CA GLN A 108 -26.88 37.78 25.45
C GLN A 108 -25.74 37.85 24.45
N GLN A 109 -24.77 38.73 24.64
CA GLN A 109 -23.58 38.83 23.79
C GLN A 109 -22.70 37.58 23.92
N GLU A 110 -22.41 37.14 25.14
CA GLU A 110 -21.66 35.90 25.38
C GLU A 110 -22.38 34.68 24.80
N ALA A 111 -23.71 34.59 24.95
CA ALA A 111 -24.49 33.50 24.36
C ALA A 111 -24.48 33.55 22.82
N ALA A 112 -24.54 34.74 22.23
CA ALA A 112 -24.44 34.91 20.78
C ALA A 112 -23.04 34.57 20.26
N GLU A 113 -21.99 34.94 20.99
CA GLU A 113 -20.60 34.64 20.64
C GLU A 113 -20.32 33.13 20.76
N ARG A 114 -20.81 32.49 21.83
CA ARG A 114 -20.74 31.02 21.98
C ARG A 114 -21.42 30.29 20.83
N LYS A 115 -22.61 30.73 20.42
CA LYS A 115 -23.31 30.15 19.27
C LYS A 115 -22.54 30.32 17.96
N ARG A 116 -21.93 31.49 17.73
CA ARG A 116 -21.10 31.73 16.55
C ARG A 116 -19.85 30.85 16.55
N LEU A 117 -19.17 30.73 17.67
CA LEU A 117 -18.00 29.85 17.84
C LEU A 117 -18.37 28.37 17.65
N GLU A 118 -19.53 27.94 18.15
CA GLU A 118 -20.02 26.58 17.96
C GLU A 118 -20.37 26.30 16.49
N GLU A 119 -21.03 27.24 15.82
CA GLU A 119 -21.34 27.15 14.39
C GLU A 119 -20.06 27.15 13.53
N GLU A 120 -19.09 28.01 13.84
CA GLU A 120 -17.79 28.05 13.17
C GLU A 120 -17.02 26.74 13.36
N LYS A 121 -17.00 26.19 14.59
CA LYS A 121 -16.40 24.87 14.86
C LYS A 121 -17.09 23.77 14.06
N ARG A 122 -18.42 23.77 14.00
CA ARG A 122 -19.19 22.79 13.22
C ARG A 122 -18.91 22.92 11.72
N GLN A 123 -18.77 24.15 11.20
CA GLN A 123 -18.39 24.38 9.80
C GLN A 123 -16.95 23.93 9.52
N ALA A 124 -16.01 24.21 10.42
CA ALA A 124 -14.62 23.77 10.31
C ALA A 124 -14.50 22.24 10.37
N GLU A 125 -15.24 21.58 11.25
CA GLU A 125 -15.31 20.12 11.34
C GLU A 125 -15.91 19.50 10.07
N ALA A 126 -17.04 20.04 9.59
CA ALA A 126 -17.64 19.58 8.34
C ALA A 126 -16.74 19.83 7.11
N ALA A 127 -15.96 20.92 7.08
CA ALA A 127 -14.98 21.17 6.04
C ALA A 127 -13.81 20.19 6.11
N ARG A 128 -13.34 19.86 7.32
CA ARG A 128 -12.29 18.87 7.54
C ARG A 128 -12.74 17.47 7.13
N GLU A 129 -13.95 17.07 7.49
CA GLU A 129 -14.53 15.77 7.12
C GLU A 129 -14.66 15.63 5.60
N LYS A 130 -15.14 16.67 4.91
CA LYS A 130 -15.19 16.70 3.44
C LYS A 130 -13.80 16.61 2.81
N ALA A 131 -12.82 17.33 3.35
CA ALA A 131 -11.44 17.28 2.86
C ALA A 131 -10.81 15.89 3.07
N GLU A 132 -11.11 15.24 4.20
CA GLU A 132 -10.65 13.87 4.49
C GLU A 132 -11.33 12.84 3.57
N GLU A 133 -12.63 12.96 3.33
CA GLU A 133 -13.36 12.10 2.39
C GLU A 133 -12.83 12.27 0.96
N GLU A 134 -12.56 13.50 0.52
CA GLU A 134 -11.99 13.79 -0.79
C GLU A 134 -10.57 13.23 -0.92
N ALA A 135 -9.71 13.43 0.09
CA ALA A 135 -8.37 12.87 0.13
C ALA A 135 -8.39 11.33 0.10
N LYS A 136 -9.32 10.70 0.82
CA LYS A 136 -9.51 9.25 0.80
C LYS A 136 -9.97 8.76 -0.57
N ARG A 137 -10.92 9.44 -1.22
CA ARG A 137 -11.35 9.12 -2.59
C ARG A 137 -10.21 9.25 -3.60
N GLN A 138 -9.38 10.28 -3.49
CA GLN A 138 -8.21 10.45 -4.34
C GLN A 138 -7.20 9.31 -4.13
N SER A 139 -6.89 8.97 -2.88
CA SER A 139 -6.00 7.86 -2.54
C SER A 139 -6.52 6.52 -3.05
N GLU A 140 -7.82 6.24 -2.92
CA GLU A 140 -8.45 5.02 -3.44
C GLU A 140 -8.45 4.97 -4.97
N GLN A 141 -8.64 6.12 -5.64
CA GLN A 141 -8.53 6.20 -7.11
C GLN A 141 -7.10 5.95 -7.59
N ASP A 142 -6.10 6.53 -6.92
CA ASP A 142 -4.70 6.34 -7.28
C ASP A 142 -4.24 4.90 -7.01
N ALA A 143 -4.70 4.31 -5.90
CA ALA A 143 -4.49 2.89 -5.62
C ALA A 143 -5.14 1.99 -6.68
N ARG A 144 -6.38 2.29 -7.10
CA ARG A 144 -7.05 1.56 -8.20
C ARG A 144 -6.30 1.68 -9.53
N LYS A 145 -5.88 2.89 -9.92
CA LYS A 145 -5.12 3.11 -11.16
C LYS A 145 -3.78 2.38 -11.13
N LYS A 146 -3.10 2.37 -9.98
CA LYS A 146 -1.83 1.63 -9.80
C LYS A 146 -2.06 0.12 -9.89
N ALA A 147 -3.09 -0.41 -9.23
CA ALA A 147 -3.45 -1.82 -9.30
C ALA A 147 -3.86 -2.25 -10.71
N GLU A 148 -4.62 -1.42 -11.43
CA GLU A 148 -5.00 -1.67 -12.83
C GLU A 148 -3.76 -1.65 -13.76
N ALA A 149 -2.85 -0.69 -13.57
CA ALA A 149 -1.60 -0.62 -14.33
C ALA A 149 -0.69 -1.82 -14.06
N GLU A 150 -0.62 -2.30 -12.81
CA GLU A 150 0.15 -3.49 -12.44
C GLU A 150 -0.47 -4.77 -13.01
N SER A 151 -1.79 -4.93 -12.89
CA SER A 151 -2.53 -6.03 -13.51
C SER A 151 -2.35 -6.06 -15.03
N LYS A 152 -2.42 -4.91 -15.70
CA LYS A 152 -2.17 -4.80 -17.14
C LYS A 152 -0.74 -5.18 -17.52
N LYS A 153 0.26 -4.78 -16.73
CA LYS A 153 1.66 -5.19 -16.94
C LYS A 153 1.84 -6.70 -16.76
N GLN A 154 1.21 -7.29 -15.74
CA GLN A 154 1.25 -8.74 -15.52
C GLN A 154 0.60 -9.49 -16.67
N ALA A 155 -0.58 -9.05 -17.12
CA ALA A 155 -1.26 -9.64 -18.28
C ALA A 155 -0.43 -9.52 -19.58
N GLU A 156 0.23 -8.38 -19.80
CA GLU A 156 1.12 -8.17 -20.95
C GLU A 156 2.37 -9.06 -20.88
N GLN A 157 2.98 -9.20 -19.69
CA GLN A 157 4.11 -10.11 -19.49
C GLN A 157 3.71 -11.57 -19.69
N GLU A 158 2.56 -12.00 -19.17
CA GLU A 158 2.05 -13.36 -19.36
C GLU A 158 1.73 -13.64 -20.84
N ALA A 159 1.09 -12.69 -21.53
CA ALA A 159 0.85 -12.78 -22.96
C ALA A 159 2.15 -12.87 -23.76
N ARG A 160 3.17 -12.09 -23.40
CA ARG A 160 4.50 -12.13 -24.03
C ARG A 160 5.21 -13.47 -23.79
N LEU A 161 5.19 -14.00 -22.57
CA LEU A 161 5.77 -15.31 -22.25
C LEU A 161 5.04 -16.44 -22.97
N LYS A 162 3.71 -16.35 -23.10
CA LYS A 162 2.93 -17.31 -23.87
C LYS A 162 3.29 -17.25 -25.36
N ALA A 163 3.35 -16.05 -25.93
CA ALA A 163 3.77 -15.85 -27.33
C ALA A 163 5.19 -16.36 -27.59
N GLU A 164 6.13 -16.12 -26.67
CA GLU A 164 7.50 -16.63 -26.76
C GLU A 164 7.57 -18.16 -26.70
N ARG A 165 6.79 -18.79 -25.81
CA ARG A 165 6.68 -20.25 -25.73
C ARG A 165 6.06 -20.86 -26.98
N GLU A 166 5.01 -20.25 -27.52
CA GLU A 166 4.38 -20.69 -28.76
C GLU A 166 5.33 -20.55 -29.96
N ALA A 167 6.04 -19.42 -30.05
CA ALA A 167 7.06 -19.21 -31.09
C ALA A 167 8.21 -20.22 -30.99
N LYS A 168 8.69 -20.51 -29.78
CA LYS A 168 9.73 -21.53 -29.56
C LYS A 168 9.24 -22.93 -29.90
N ALA A 169 8.02 -23.29 -29.51
CA ALA A 169 7.43 -24.58 -29.86
C ALA A 169 7.23 -24.74 -31.38
N GLN A 170 6.85 -23.67 -32.07
CA GLN A 170 6.76 -23.65 -33.53
C GLN A 170 8.14 -23.80 -34.19
N ALA A 171 9.15 -23.09 -33.69
CA ALA A 171 10.53 -23.20 -34.18
C ALA A 171 11.10 -24.61 -33.96
N ASP A 172 10.89 -25.21 -32.79
CA ASP A 172 11.33 -26.57 -32.47
C ASP A 172 10.60 -27.60 -33.34
N ALA A 173 9.30 -27.41 -33.59
CA ALA A 173 8.52 -28.27 -34.48
C ALA A 173 8.98 -28.16 -35.95
N GLU A 174 9.29 -26.94 -36.42
CA GLU A 174 9.82 -26.72 -37.76
C GLU A 174 11.23 -27.30 -37.90
N ALA A 175 12.10 -27.11 -36.91
CA ALA A 175 13.43 -27.71 -36.88
C ALA A 175 13.37 -29.24 -36.91
N LYS A 176 12.44 -29.85 -36.16
CA LYS A 176 12.22 -31.30 -36.19
C LYS A 176 11.74 -31.79 -37.56
N LYS A 177 10.80 -31.07 -38.20
CA LYS A 177 10.34 -31.41 -39.56
C LYS A 177 11.47 -31.31 -40.59
N ARG A 178 12.28 -30.25 -40.53
CA ARG A 178 13.45 -30.08 -41.41
C ARG A 178 14.47 -31.19 -41.20
N ALA A 179 14.76 -31.57 -39.95
CA ALA A 179 15.68 -32.66 -39.63
C ALA A 179 15.16 -34.03 -40.12
N GLU A 180 13.85 -34.29 -39.99
CA GLU A 180 13.21 -35.50 -40.49
C GLU A 180 13.21 -35.57 -42.02
N GLU A 181 12.96 -34.44 -42.70
CA GLU A 181 13.02 -34.35 -44.15
C GLU A 181 14.45 -34.53 -44.67
N GLU A 182 15.43 -33.92 -44.02
CA GLU A 182 16.85 -34.10 -44.36
C GLU A 182 17.30 -35.55 -44.15
N ALA A 183 16.89 -36.18 -43.04
CA ALA A 183 17.17 -37.60 -42.80
C ALA A 183 16.53 -38.51 -43.86
N ARG A 184 15.29 -38.20 -44.29
CA ARG A 184 14.60 -38.92 -45.37
C ARG A 184 15.32 -38.75 -46.70
N GLN A 185 15.72 -37.53 -47.05
CA GLN A 185 16.49 -37.26 -48.28
C GLN A 185 17.85 -37.98 -48.27
N GLN A 186 18.53 -38.03 -47.12
CA GLN A 186 19.77 -38.79 -46.98
C GLN A 186 19.56 -40.29 -47.14
N ALA A 187 18.49 -40.85 -46.56
CA ALA A 187 18.12 -42.24 -46.73
C ALA A 187 17.79 -42.57 -48.21
N GLU A 188 17.04 -41.71 -48.88
CA GLU A 188 16.71 -41.87 -50.30
C GLU A 188 17.95 -41.79 -51.19
N ARG A 189 18.87 -40.84 -50.93
CA ARG A 189 20.16 -40.77 -51.64
C ARG A 189 20.99 -42.03 -51.47
N LYS A 190 21.05 -42.59 -50.25
CA LYS A 190 21.75 -43.87 -49.99
C LYS A 190 21.12 -45.02 -50.76
N GLN A 191 19.78 -45.11 -50.78
CA GLN A 191 19.08 -46.13 -51.56
C GLN A 191 19.30 -45.98 -53.07
N GLN A 192 19.30 -44.76 -53.59
CA GLN A 192 19.60 -44.49 -55.00
C GLN A 192 21.06 -44.84 -55.35
N GLU A 193 22.01 -44.58 -54.45
CA GLU A 193 23.41 -44.95 -54.65
C GLU A 193 23.59 -46.48 -54.64
N GLU A 194 22.95 -47.20 -53.72
CA GLU A 194 22.92 -48.66 -53.69
C GLU A 194 22.28 -49.24 -54.95
N ALA A 195 21.15 -48.69 -55.39
CA ALA A 195 20.49 -49.10 -56.62
C ALA A 195 21.39 -48.89 -57.85
N ARG A 196 22.10 -47.75 -57.93
CA ARG A 196 23.08 -47.48 -58.99
C ARG A 196 24.26 -48.45 -58.94
N LYS A 197 24.79 -48.77 -57.76
CA LYS A 197 25.87 -49.76 -57.60
C LYS A 197 25.42 -51.15 -58.06
N LEU A 198 24.21 -51.56 -57.68
CA LEU A 198 23.63 -52.84 -58.10
C LEU A 198 23.39 -52.88 -59.61
N GLU A 199 22.90 -51.80 -60.21
CA GLU A 199 22.71 -51.70 -61.66
C GLU A 199 24.06 -51.74 -62.40
N ALA A 200 25.09 -51.04 -61.88
CA ALA A 200 26.44 -51.08 -62.44
C ALA A 200 27.06 -52.49 -62.34
N GLN A 201 26.85 -53.20 -61.24
CA GLN A 201 27.26 -54.60 -61.09
C GLN A 201 26.57 -55.51 -62.11
N LYS A 202 25.25 -55.39 -62.26
CA LYS A 202 24.48 -56.14 -63.28
C LYS A 202 24.98 -55.86 -64.69
N LYS A 203 25.27 -54.61 -65.03
CA LYS A 203 25.85 -54.23 -66.34
C LYS A 203 27.26 -54.82 -66.52
N ALA A 204 28.10 -54.77 -65.50
CA ALA A 204 29.44 -55.36 -65.55
C ALA A 204 29.40 -56.89 -65.71
N GLU A 205 28.47 -57.57 -65.03
CA GLU A 205 28.24 -59.01 -65.17
C GLU A 205 27.73 -59.38 -66.56
N GLN A 206 26.76 -58.62 -67.10
CA GLN A 206 26.30 -58.79 -68.48
C GLN A 206 27.42 -58.58 -69.49
N GLN A 207 28.29 -57.58 -69.30
CA GLN A 207 29.45 -57.36 -70.16
C GLN A 207 30.46 -58.52 -70.08
N LYS A 208 30.71 -59.07 -68.88
CA LYS A 208 31.55 -60.27 -68.73
C LYS A 208 30.97 -61.47 -69.45
N LEU A 209 29.66 -61.71 -69.32
CA LEU A 209 28.97 -62.80 -69.99
C LEU A 209 29.00 -62.63 -71.52
N LEU A 210 28.83 -61.40 -72.02
CA LEU A 210 28.96 -61.09 -73.45
C LEU A 210 30.40 -61.30 -73.94
N ALA A 211 31.40 -60.84 -73.18
CA ALA A 211 32.81 -61.05 -73.50
C ALA A 211 33.19 -62.53 -73.47
N GLU A 212 32.67 -63.32 -72.52
CA GLU A 212 32.88 -64.78 -72.46
C GLU A 212 32.25 -65.48 -73.66
N LYS A 213 31.01 -65.10 -74.04
CA LYS A 213 30.37 -65.61 -75.26
C LYS A 213 31.20 -65.30 -76.51
N GLN A 214 31.71 -64.07 -76.63
CA GLN A 214 32.59 -63.69 -77.73
C GLN A 214 33.88 -64.50 -77.73
N ARG A 215 34.53 -64.70 -76.57
CA ARG A 215 35.73 -65.54 -76.49
C ARG A 215 35.45 -66.99 -76.87
N LEU A 216 34.33 -67.58 -76.45
CA LEU A 216 33.93 -68.92 -76.84
C LEU A 216 33.61 -69.02 -78.34
N GLU A 217 32.99 -67.99 -78.92
CA GLU A 217 32.74 -67.94 -80.37
C GLU A 217 34.04 -67.78 -81.16
N ASP A 218 34.94 -66.91 -80.70
CA ASP A 218 36.27 -66.72 -81.28
C ASP A 218 37.13 -67.99 -81.14
N GLU A 219 37.07 -68.69 -80.00
CA GLU A 219 37.73 -69.98 -79.80
C GLU A 219 37.17 -71.05 -80.74
N LYS A 220 35.85 -71.11 -80.93
CA LYS A 220 35.23 -71.98 -81.94
C LYS A 220 35.67 -71.63 -83.36
N ARG A 221 35.72 -70.34 -83.71
CA ARG A 221 36.23 -69.88 -85.02
C ARG A 221 37.70 -70.22 -85.19
N GLN A 222 38.52 -70.04 -84.15
CA GLN A 222 39.94 -70.41 -84.18
C GLN A 222 40.11 -71.93 -84.28
N ALA A 223 39.30 -72.73 -83.60
CA ALA A 223 39.30 -74.18 -83.74
C ALA A 223 38.86 -74.63 -85.14
N GLU A 224 37.86 -73.98 -85.75
CA GLU A 224 37.43 -74.24 -87.13
C GLU A 224 38.50 -73.81 -88.15
N LEU A 225 39.12 -72.63 -87.96
CA LEU A 225 40.22 -72.16 -88.77
C LEU A 225 41.45 -73.05 -88.61
N ALA A 226 41.77 -73.51 -87.39
CA ALA A 226 42.85 -74.45 -87.13
C ALA A 226 42.55 -75.82 -87.74
N ALA A 227 41.30 -76.29 -87.73
CA ALA A 227 40.89 -77.52 -88.42
C ALA A 227 41.01 -77.36 -89.95
N LYS A 228 40.61 -76.21 -90.51
CA LYS A 228 40.82 -75.88 -91.94
C LYS A 228 42.30 -75.76 -92.29
N GLN A 229 43.11 -75.12 -91.44
CA GLN A 229 44.56 -75.02 -91.61
C GLN A 229 45.26 -76.36 -91.39
N GLN A 230 44.77 -77.25 -90.53
CA GLN A 230 45.28 -78.62 -90.43
C GLN A 230 44.90 -79.45 -91.65
N ALA A 231 43.71 -79.25 -92.24
CA ALA A 231 43.36 -79.83 -93.54
C ALA A 231 44.23 -79.26 -94.67
N GLU A 232 44.49 -77.95 -94.68
CA GLU A 232 45.32 -77.28 -95.68
C GLU A 232 46.82 -77.55 -95.48
N THR A 233 47.32 -77.67 -94.25
CA THR A 233 48.70 -78.05 -93.94
C THR A 233 48.92 -79.56 -93.98
N ALA A 234 47.90 -80.40 -93.88
CA ALA A 234 47.98 -81.79 -94.33
C ALA A 234 48.04 -81.87 -95.88
N ALA A 235 47.44 -80.90 -96.59
CA ALA A 235 47.59 -80.75 -98.03
C ALA A 235 48.92 -80.08 -98.45
N LYS A 236 49.48 -79.15 -97.66
CA LYS A 236 50.74 -78.41 -97.91
C LYS A 236 51.99 -79.01 -97.27
N LYS A 237 51.92 -79.80 -96.19
CA LYS A 237 53.06 -80.64 -95.72
C LYS A 237 53.29 -81.88 -96.58
N LYS A 238 52.48 -82.09 -97.62
CA LYS A 238 52.84 -82.90 -98.81
C LYS A 238 53.54 -82.08 -99.91
N ALA A 239 53.66 -80.76 -99.77
CA ALA A 239 54.16 -79.85 -100.82
C ALA A 239 55.25 -78.84 -100.37
N GLU A 240 55.52 -78.70 -99.06
CA GLU A 240 56.41 -77.66 -98.50
C GLU A 240 57.37 -78.25 -97.44
N GLU A 241 57.85 -79.47 -97.69
CA GLU A 241 59.18 -79.95 -97.26
C GLU A 241 60.28 -79.47 -98.23
N GLU A 242 59.92 -78.55 -99.12
CA GLU A 242 60.81 -77.85 -100.04
C GLU A 242 60.64 -76.36 -99.77
N ALA A 243 61.74 -75.62 -99.56
CA ALA A 243 61.79 -74.16 -99.35
C ALA A 243 61.58 -73.58 -97.93
N LYS A 244 62.22 -74.23 -96.95
CA LYS A 244 62.92 -73.54 -95.86
C LYS A 244 63.74 -72.35 -96.42
N LYS A 245 63.48 -71.10 -96.00
CA LYS A 245 64.47 -70.12 -95.47
C LYS A 245 64.07 -68.64 -95.62
N ARG A 246 64.49 -67.88 -94.58
CA ARG A 246 64.80 -66.43 -94.54
C ARG A 246 63.58 -65.51 -94.49
N ALA A 247 63.52 -64.45 -93.71
CA ALA A 247 64.40 -63.76 -92.76
C ALA A 247 63.51 -62.59 -92.26
N GLU A 248 63.42 -62.32 -90.95
CA GLU A 248 64.11 -61.15 -90.36
C GLU A 248 63.43 -59.82 -90.80
N LEU A 249 62.47 -59.25 -90.07
CA LEU A 249 62.52 -58.73 -88.69
C LEU A 249 63.61 -57.67 -88.49
N GLU A 250 63.30 -56.39 -88.68
CA GLU A 250 63.64 -55.25 -87.79
C GLU A 250 63.54 -53.87 -88.48
N ALA A 251 62.83 -52.92 -87.84
CA ALA A 251 63.07 -51.46 -87.77
C ALA A 251 61.74 -50.71 -87.55
N ARG A 252 61.57 -49.69 -86.69
CA ARG A 252 62.44 -48.99 -85.74
C ARG A 252 61.56 -47.95 -85.02
N LYS A 253 61.61 -47.94 -83.68
CA LYS A 253 61.11 -46.86 -82.79
C LYS A 253 62.22 -45.82 -82.60
N LYS A 254 61.89 -44.51 -82.60
CA LYS A 254 62.59 -43.39 -81.91
C LYS A 254 62.07 -42.03 -82.45
N ALA A 255 61.07 -41.42 -81.81
CA ALA A 255 60.70 -40.00 -81.96
C ALA A 255 59.58 -39.57 -80.99
N GLU A 256 59.83 -39.51 -79.66
CA GLU A 256 58.80 -39.06 -78.70
C GLU A 256 59.40 -38.41 -77.43
N GLU A 257 60.34 -37.47 -77.55
CA GLU A 257 60.91 -36.83 -76.35
C GLU A 257 61.42 -35.39 -76.59
N GLU A 258 60.64 -34.52 -77.23
CA GLU A 258 61.03 -33.10 -77.37
C GLU A 258 59.90 -32.07 -77.14
N GLU A 259 58.65 -32.49 -76.91
CA GLU A 259 57.51 -31.56 -76.86
C GLU A 259 57.14 -31.05 -75.45
N LYS A 260 57.78 -31.56 -74.38
CA LYS A 260 57.28 -31.34 -73.00
C LYS A 260 57.89 -30.16 -72.24
N ARG A 261 58.73 -29.32 -72.85
CA ARG A 261 59.51 -28.31 -72.11
C ARG A 261 59.14 -26.83 -72.31
N GLN A 262 58.13 -26.50 -73.12
CA GLN A 262 57.79 -25.09 -73.40
C GLN A 262 56.48 -24.57 -72.76
N ALA A 263 55.69 -25.40 -72.07
CA ALA A 263 54.37 -24.99 -71.58
C ALA A 263 54.32 -24.39 -70.14
N GLU A 264 55.40 -24.43 -69.36
CA GLU A 264 55.33 -24.17 -67.91
C GLU A 264 55.66 -22.71 -67.49
N LEU A 265 56.26 -21.90 -68.37
CA LEU A 265 56.85 -20.61 -67.99
C LEU A 265 55.96 -19.36 -68.19
N GLU A 266 54.83 -19.46 -68.90
CA GLU A 266 53.95 -18.30 -69.15
C GLU A 266 52.81 -18.12 -68.14
N ALA A 267 52.48 -19.13 -67.31
CA ALA A 267 51.31 -19.07 -66.43
C ALA A 267 51.51 -18.24 -65.14
N ARG A 268 52.75 -17.87 -64.78
CA ARG A 268 53.06 -17.27 -63.46
C ARG A 268 53.03 -15.73 -63.41
N LYS A 269 53.08 -15.02 -64.55
CA LYS A 269 53.19 -13.54 -64.57
C LYS A 269 51.87 -12.76 -64.64
N LYS A 270 50.71 -13.41 -64.78
CA LYS A 270 49.40 -12.73 -64.84
C LYS A 270 48.64 -12.64 -63.52
N ALA A 271 49.04 -13.38 -62.48
CA ALA A 271 48.30 -13.45 -61.22
C ALA A 271 48.66 -12.36 -60.18
N GLU A 272 49.79 -11.67 -60.33
CA GLU A 272 50.32 -10.77 -59.28
C GLU A 272 49.93 -9.29 -59.47
N ALA A 273 49.50 -8.89 -60.67
CA ALA A 273 49.22 -7.48 -60.99
C ALA A 273 47.80 -7.01 -60.65
N GLU A 274 46.85 -7.92 -60.43
CA GLU A 274 45.43 -7.58 -60.25
C GLU A 274 45.04 -7.37 -58.76
N ALA A 275 45.82 -7.92 -57.83
CA ALA A 275 45.54 -7.85 -56.38
C ALA A 275 45.85 -6.48 -55.73
N ARG A 276 46.63 -5.60 -56.39
CA ARG A 276 47.10 -4.34 -55.78
C ARG A 276 46.19 -3.13 -56.03
N LYS A 277 45.25 -3.20 -56.98
CA LYS A 277 44.38 -2.05 -57.36
C LYS A 277 43.04 -1.97 -56.62
N GLN A 278 42.58 -3.05 -55.97
CA GLN A 278 41.31 -3.02 -55.22
C GLN A 278 41.45 -2.49 -53.78
N ALA A 279 42.64 -2.55 -53.17
CA ALA A 279 42.85 -2.11 -51.79
C ALA A 279 42.97 -0.58 -51.58
N GLU A 280 43.31 0.20 -52.62
CA GLU A 280 43.57 1.64 -52.50
C GLU A 280 42.31 2.52 -52.64
N LEU A 281 41.28 2.01 -53.33
CA LEU A 281 40.04 2.76 -53.62
C LEU A 281 39.02 2.76 -52.48
N GLU A 282 39.10 1.78 -51.57
CA GLU A 282 38.14 1.63 -50.47
C GLU A 282 38.51 2.48 -49.23
N ALA A 283 39.82 2.73 -49.02
CA ALA A 283 40.33 3.54 -47.91
C ALA A 283 40.04 5.05 -48.05
N LYS A 284 39.86 5.56 -49.29
CA LYS A 284 39.60 7.00 -49.53
C LYS A 284 38.14 7.40 -49.36
N ARG A 285 37.20 6.45 -49.37
CA ARG A 285 35.75 6.73 -49.28
C ARG A 285 35.21 6.81 -47.85
N GLN A 286 35.89 6.23 -46.86
CA GLN A 286 35.46 6.27 -45.46
C GLN A 286 35.90 7.56 -44.74
N ALA A 287 37.01 8.18 -45.15
CA ALA A 287 37.52 9.42 -44.54
C ALA A 287 36.73 10.70 -44.93
N GLU A 288 36.05 10.72 -46.08
CA GLU A 288 35.32 11.91 -46.56
C GLU A 288 33.87 11.98 -46.03
N ALA A 289 33.29 10.84 -45.64
CA ALA A 289 31.92 10.75 -45.13
C ALA A 289 31.79 11.18 -43.66
N GLU A 290 32.86 11.07 -42.86
CA GLU A 290 32.87 11.46 -41.45
C GLU A 290 33.02 12.99 -41.26
N LYS A 291 33.76 13.66 -42.16
CA LYS A 291 34.00 15.11 -42.10
C LYS A 291 32.74 15.95 -42.35
N LYS A 292 31.76 15.44 -43.11
CA LYS A 292 30.49 16.15 -43.40
C LYS A 292 29.41 16.03 -42.32
N LYS A 293 29.54 15.10 -41.36
CA LYS A 293 28.58 14.99 -40.24
C LYS A 293 28.93 15.91 -39.06
N ALA A 294 30.18 16.33 -38.90
CA ALA A 294 30.60 17.24 -37.84
C ALA A 294 30.32 18.73 -38.12
N GLU A 295 30.20 19.15 -39.39
CA GLU A 295 30.00 20.56 -39.75
C GLU A 295 28.52 21.01 -39.70
N ALA A 296 27.56 20.07 -39.75
CA ALA A 296 26.13 20.36 -39.73
C ALA A 296 25.54 20.55 -38.32
N GLU A 297 26.22 20.05 -37.28
CA GLU A 297 25.75 20.14 -35.89
C GLU A 297 26.23 21.41 -35.17
N ALA A 298 27.32 22.03 -35.64
CA ALA A 298 27.87 23.26 -35.07
C ALA A 298 27.13 24.55 -35.49
N LYS A 299 26.39 24.54 -36.61
CA LYS A 299 25.71 25.74 -37.14
C LYS A 299 24.31 25.99 -36.54
N ARG A 300 23.72 25.02 -35.84
CA ARG A 300 22.36 25.16 -35.25
C ARG A 300 22.31 25.65 -33.80
N LYS A 301 23.44 25.69 -33.08
CA LYS A 301 23.49 26.19 -31.69
C LYS A 301 23.95 27.65 -31.56
N ALA A 302 24.39 28.30 -32.63
CA ALA A 302 24.87 29.68 -32.60
C ALA A 302 23.84 30.74 -33.05
N GLU A 303 22.72 30.33 -33.67
CA GLU A 303 21.74 31.27 -34.25
C GLU A 303 20.53 31.57 -33.34
N GLU A 304 20.32 30.77 -32.28
CA GLU A 304 19.19 30.95 -31.35
C GLU A 304 19.53 31.86 -30.15
N GLU A 305 20.81 31.90 -29.73
CA GLU A 305 21.26 32.68 -28.57
C GLU A 305 21.39 34.18 -28.86
N VAL A 306 21.65 34.56 -30.12
CA VAL A 306 21.80 35.97 -30.53
C VAL A 306 20.45 36.70 -30.68
N ARG A 307 19.34 35.97 -30.82
CA ARG A 307 18.01 36.59 -30.99
C ARG A 307 17.34 37.02 -29.68
N LEU A 308 17.72 36.44 -28.54
CA LEU A 308 17.13 36.75 -27.22
C LEU A 308 17.86 37.87 -26.45
N ALA A 309 19.11 38.18 -26.81
CA ALA A 309 19.86 39.27 -26.19
C ALA A 309 19.50 40.67 -26.76
N ALA A 310 19.07 40.74 -28.03
CA ALA A 310 18.76 42.01 -28.69
C ALA A 310 17.40 42.63 -28.28
N GLU A 311 16.49 41.85 -27.68
CA GLU A 311 15.15 42.34 -27.29
C GLU A 311 15.11 42.93 -25.87
N GLN A 312 16.02 42.52 -24.98
CA GLN A 312 16.04 42.99 -23.59
C GLN A 312 16.75 44.33 -23.38
N GLU A 313 17.66 44.74 -24.29
CA GLU A 313 18.32 46.05 -24.18
C GLU A 313 17.42 47.21 -24.60
N LYS A 314 16.50 46.97 -25.55
CA LYS A 314 15.60 48.00 -26.08
C LYS A 314 14.55 48.47 -25.05
N LYS A 315 14.26 47.68 -24.00
CA LYS A 315 13.29 48.03 -22.94
C LYS A 315 13.88 48.75 -21.73
N LYS A 316 15.21 48.84 -21.58
CA LYS A 316 15.84 49.57 -20.47
C LYS A 316 16.21 51.02 -20.81
N ALA A 317 16.36 51.36 -22.09
CA ALA A 317 16.69 52.72 -22.52
C ALA A 317 15.49 53.71 -22.52
N GLU A 318 14.25 53.23 -22.58
CA GLU A 318 13.06 54.10 -22.69
C GLU A 318 12.52 54.59 -21.33
N ALA A 319 12.89 53.93 -20.22
CA ALA A 319 12.36 54.23 -18.89
C ALA A 319 13.17 55.28 -18.10
N GLU A 320 14.43 55.53 -18.49
CA GLU A 320 15.32 56.46 -17.76
C GLU A 320 15.22 57.91 -18.27
N ALA A 321 14.83 58.10 -19.54
CA ALA A 321 14.65 59.42 -20.15
C ALA A 321 13.41 60.18 -19.65
N ARG A 322 12.46 59.51 -18.99
CA ARG A 322 11.22 60.14 -18.51
C ARG A 322 11.30 60.67 -17.06
N ARG A 323 12.34 60.29 -16.30
CA ARG A 323 12.43 60.60 -14.85
C ARG A 323 13.27 61.82 -14.48
N GLN A 324 14.05 62.38 -15.41
CA GLN A 324 14.87 63.57 -15.14
C GLN A 324 14.18 64.90 -15.51
N ALA A 325 13.01 64.88 -16.16
CA ALA A 325 12.32 66.10 -16.60
C ALA A 325 11.34 66.69 -15.56
N GLU A 326 11.01 65.99 -14.47
CA GLU A 326 9.90 66.39 -13.58
C GLU A 326 10.33 66.99 -12.23
N LEU A 327 11.62 66.93 -11.87
CA LEU A 327 12.10 67.29 -10.52
C LEU A 327 12.89 68.59 -10.38
N GLU A 328 13.01 69.42 -11.41
CA GLU A 328 13.70 70.72 -11.31
C GLU A 328 12.80 71.97 -11.40
N ALA A 329 11.49 71.83 -11.65
CA ALA A 329 10.62 72.99 -11.86
C ALA A 329 9.90 73.52 -10.60
N ARG A 330 10.06 72.89 -9.42
CA ARG A 330 9.28 73.24 -8.20
C ARG A 330 10.10 73.69 -6.99
N LYS A 331 11.30 74.26 -7.19
CA LYS A 331 12.16 74.78 -6.10
C LYS A 331 12.71 76.19 -6.32
N LYS A 332 11.91 77.11 -6.85
CA LYS A 332 12.25 78.56 -6.93
C LYS A 332 11.04 79.49 -6.76
N ALA A 333 10.23 79.30 -5.72
CA ALA A 333 9.07 80.18 -5.49
C ALA A 333 8.76 80.50 -4.01
N GLU A 334 9.69 80.28 -3.08
CA GLU A 334 9.41 80.54 -1.65
C GLU A 334 10.67 80.95 -0.88
N GLU A 335 11.45 81.90 -1.41
CA GLU A 335 12.61 82.44 -0.69
C GLU A 335 12.82 83.95 -0.87
N GLU A 336 11.76 84.77 -0.97
CA GLU A 336 11.97 86.23 -0.98
C GLU A 336 10.74 87.06 -0.58
N ALA A 337 10.25 86.91 0.65
CA ALA A 337 9.39 87.94 1.22
C ALA A 337 9.43 87.95 2.75
N LYS A 338 10.12 88.96 3.27
CA LYS A 338 9.93 89.52 4.62
C LYS A 338 10.36 88.65 5.79
N ARG A 339 11.67 88.52 5.89
CA ARG A 339 12.33 88.76 7.18
C ARG A 339 12.40 90.27 7.44
N GLN A 340 12.11 90.63 8.70
CA GLN A 340 12.56 91.84 9.42
C GLN A 340 11.69 93.12 9.38
N ALA A 341 10.64 93.10 10.20
CA ALA A 341 10.24 94.17 11.12
C ALA A 341 9.14 93.52 12.00
N ALA A 342 9.13 93.43 13.32
CA ALA A 342 9.91 93.98 14.41
C ALA A 342 9.42 93.22 15.67
N VAL A 343 10.00 92.07 16.01
CA VAL A 343 10.94 91.87 17.13
C VAL A 343 10.38 92.00 18.55
N GLU A 344 9.22 92.63 18.81
CA GLU A 344 8.75 92.80 20.21
C GLU A 344 7.50 91.99 20.59
N ALA A 345 6.64 91.66 19.62
CA ALA A 345 5.54 90.70 19.80
C ALA A 345 5.99 89.23 19.74
N LYS A 346 7.27 88.95 19.45
CA LYS A 346 7.78 87.61 19.17
C LYS A 346 8.17 86.82 20.42
N LYS A 347 8.41 87.46 21.58
CA LYS A 347 8.91 86.76 22.78
C LYS A 347 7.83 86.02 23.57
N GLN A 348 6.56 86.41 23.48
CA GLN A 348 5.44 85.71 24.13
C GLN A 348 4.80 84.67 23.19
N ALA A 349 4.76 84.93 21.88
CA ALA A 349 4.29 83.95 20.90
C ALA A 349 5.29 82.79 20.68
N GLU A 350 6.61 83.02 20.81
CA GLU A 350 7.64 81.98 20.60
C GLU A 350 7.72 80.96 21.75
N LEU A 351 7.41 81.33 23.00
CA LEU A 351 7.38 80.38 24.13
C LEU A 351 6.14 79.48 24.10
N GLU A 352 4.99 79.98 23.66
CA GLU A 352 3.77 79.18 23.48
C GLU A 352 3.78 78.37 22.17
N ALA A 353 4.27 78.93 21.07
CA ALA A 353 4.37 78.21 19.79
C ALA A 353 5.45 77.13 19.83
N LYS A 354 6.59 77.35 20.52
CA LYS A 354 7.61 76.31 20.70
C LYS A 354 7.17 75.23 21.69
N LYS A 355 6.38 75.55 22.73
CA LYS A 355 5.77 74.52 23.60
C LYS A 355 4.67 73.71 22.92
N LYS A 356 3.85 74.32 22.05
CA LYS A 356 2.84 73.58 21.26
C LYS A 356 3.46 72.77 20.11
N ALA A 357 4.44 73.31 19.39
CA ALA A 357 5.14 72.58 18.32
C ALA A 357 6.02 71.43 18.85
N ASP A 358 6.70 71.60 19.99
CA ASP A 358 7.52 70.55 20.61
C ASP A 358 6.63 69.49 21.29
N ALA A 359 5.50 69.87 21.91
CA ALA A 359 4.53 68.92 22.45
C ALA A 359 3.76 68.14 21.36
N GLU A 360 3.47 68.76 20.21
CA GLU A 360 2.80 68.12 19.09
C GLU A 360 3.76 67.24 18.27
N ALA A 361 5.02 67.67 18.07
CA ALA A 361 6.08 66.85 17.49
C ALA A 361 6.44 65.66 18.40
N LYS A 362 6.47 65.84 19.73
CA LYS A 362 6.72 64.76 20.69
C LYS A 362 5.53 63.80 20.78
N LYS A 363 4.27 64.29 20.73
CA LYS A 363 3.08 63.43 20.63
C LYS A 363 3.02 62.64 19.33
N GLN A 364 3.36 63.25 18.19
CA GLN A 364 3.39 62.55 16.90
C GLN A 364 4.54 61.52 16.85
N ALA A 365 5.72 61.84 17.37
CA ALA A 365 6.83 60.90 17.48
C ALA A 365 6.54 59.73 18.45
N GLU A 366 5.86 59.98 19.57
CA GLU A 366 5.45 58.95 20.54
C GLU A 366 4.30 58.07 20.02
N LEU A 367 3.35 58.64 19.26
CA LEU A 367 2.31 57.88 18.56
C LEU A 367 2.87 57.01 17.43
N GLU A 368 3.81 57.54 16.63
CA GLU A 368 4.51 56.76 15.60
C GLU A 368 5.37 55.65 16.21
N ALA A 369 6.10 55.95 17.30
CA ALA A 369 6.90 54.95 18.01
C ALA A 369 6.01 53.87 18.66
N ARG A 370 4.89 54.25 19.27
CA ARG A 370 3.92 53.31 19.84
C ARG A 370 3.24 52.46 18.77
N LYS A 371 2.87 53.04 17.62
CA LYS A 371 2.29 52.30 16.48
C LYS A 371 3.30 51.33 15.85
N LYS A 372 4.58 51.70 15.74
CA LYS A 372 5.64 50.78 15.29
C LYS A 372 5.89 49.66 16.29
N ALA A 373 5.97 49.96 17.58
CA ALA A 373 6.15 48.96 18.64
C ALA A 373 4.95 47.99 18.74
N GLU A 374 3.72 48.49 18.62
CA GLU A 374 2.51 47.67 18.63
C GLU A 374 2.38 46.82 17.35
N ALA A 375 2.75 47.38 16.19
CA ALA A 375 2.79 46.62 14.93
C ALA A 375 3.87 45.53 14.96
N GLU A 376 5.05 45.81 15.52
CA GLU A 376 6.13 44.84 15.64
C GLU A 376 5.81 43.74 16.66
N ALA A 377 5.22 44.09 17.81
CA ALA A 377 4.73 43.14 18.80
C ALA A 377 3.62 42.24 18.24
N LYS A 378 2.68 42.80 17.46
CA LYS A 378 1.62 42.03 16.79
C LYS A 378 2.20 41.08 15.74
N LYS A 379 3.21 41.51 14.97
CA LYS A 379 3.89 40.68 13.96
C LYS A 379 4.68 39.53 14.59
N GLN A 380 5.33 39.78 15.74
CA GLN A 380 6.04 38.75 16.50
C GLN A 380 5.07 37.75 17.13
N ALA A 381 3.95 38.21 17.72
CA ALA A 381 2.92 37.32 18.28
C ALA A 381 2.24 36.45 17.20
N GLU A 382 1.99 37.00 16.01
CA GLU A 382 1.45 36.27 14.87
C GLU A 382 2.45 35.25 14.31
N GLN A 383 3.74 35.58 14.25
CA GLN A 383 4.79 34.62 13.86
C GLN A 383 4.98 33.50 14.89
N GLU A 384 4.89 33.79 16.19
CA GLU A 384 4.99 32.81 17.27
C GLU A 384 3.81 31.84 17.23
N LEU A 385 2.58 32.35 17.09
CA LEU A 385 1.37 31.53 16.91
C LEU A 385 1.44 30.65 15.65
N LYS A 386 1.94 31.21 14.53
CA LYS A 386 2.12 30.45 13.29
C LYS A 386 3.17 29.34 13.44
N ARG A 387 4.27 29.60 14.15
CA ARG A 387 5.30 28.59 14.46
C ARG A 387 4.78 27.50 15.40
N GLN A 388 3.99 27.86 16.40
CA GLN A 388 3.38 26.90 17.32
C GLN A 388 2.37 26.00 16.59
N ALA A 389 1.50 26.58 15.75
CA ALA A 389 0.56 25.84 14.93
C ALA A 389 1.25 24.91 13.92
N GLU A 390 2.33 25.37 13.28
CA GLU A 390 3.12 24.55 12.35
C GLU A 390 3.86 23.41 13.07
N ALA A 391 4.42 23.67 14.26
CA ALA A 391 5.07 22.65 15.07
C ALA A 391 4.09 21.58 15.60
N GLU A 392 2.89 22.00 15.99
CA GLU A 392 1.83 21.09 16.44
C GLU A 392 1.26 20.27 15.26
N ALA A 393 1.02 20.90 14.11
CA ALA A 393 0.62 20.21 12.88
C ALA A 393 1.67 19.19 12.43
N ARG A 394 2.97 19.52 12.54
CA ARG A 394 4.06 18.59 12.24
C ARG A 394 4.11 17.42 13.22
N LYS A 395 3.91 17.66 14.52
CA LYS A 395 3.83 16.59 15.53
C LYS A 395 2.62 15.68 15.30
N GLN A 396 1.47 16.24 14.95
CA GLN A 396 0.25 15.48 14.63
C GLN A 396 0.49 14.60 13.39
N ALA A 397 1.04 15.17 12.31
CA ALA A 397 1.37 14.45 11.10
C ALA A 397 2.40 13.32 11.33
N GLU A 398 3.42 13.56 12.17
CA GLU A 398 4.39 12.54 12.55
C GLU A 398 3.76 11.41 13.38
N GLN A 399 2.86 11.74 14.32
CA GLN A 399 2.11 10.75 15.09
C GLN A 399 1.16 9.93 14.21
N ASP A 400 0.48 10.57 13.26
CA ASP A 400 -0.43 9.89 12.34
C ASP A 400 0.33 8.98 11.37
N LEU A 401 1.48 9.42 10.83
CA LEU A 401 2.37 8.56 10.05
C LEU A 401 2.88 7.37 10.89
N LYS A 402 3.25 7.60 12.14
CA LYS A 402 3.70 6.53 13.05
C LYS A 402 2.57 5.55 13.38
N ARG A 403 1.34 6.02 13.54
CA ARG A 403 0.14 5.18 13.74
C ARG A 403 -0.19 4.38 12.49
N GLN A 404 -0.13 4.99 11.31
CA GLN A 404 -0.34 4.31 10.04
C GLN A 404 0.73 3.24 9.79
N ALA A 405 2.01 3.57 9.99
CA ALA A 405 3.10 2.62 9.85
C ALA A 405 2.99 1.45 10.85
N LYS A 406 2.57 1.73 12.10
CA LYS A 406 2.32 0.68 13.10
C LYS A 406 1.13 -0.20 12.71
N ALA A 407 0.03 0.40 12.26
CA ALA A 407 -1.16 -0.34 11.82
C ALA A 407 -0.87 -1.21 10.59
N GLU A 408 -0.06 -0.72 9.65
CA GLU A 408 0.38 -1.48 8.48
C GLU A 408 1.33 -2.63 8.88
N ALA A 409 2.25 -2.40 9.80
CA ALA A 409 3.13 -3.45 10.34
C ALA A 409 2.34 -4.53 11.10
N ASP A 410 1.37 -4.13 11.93
CA ASP A 410 0.50 -5.05 12.66
C ASP A 410 -0.40 -5.85 11.70
N ALA A 411 -0.93 -5.21 10.64
CA ALA A 411 -1.70 -5.88 9.59
C ALA A 411 -0.84 -6.87 8.78
N ALA A 412 0.39 -6.50 8.43
CA ALA A 412 1.33 -7.38 7.75
C ALA A 412 1.73 -8.58 8.61
N ALA A 413 1.96 -8.36 9.92
CA ALA A 413 2.25 -9.43 10.86
C ALA A 413 1.05 -10.38 11.05
N ALA A 414 -0.17 -9.86 11.13
CA ALA A 414 -1.38 -10.67 11.21
C ALA A 414 -1.60 -11.49 9.91
N ALA A 415 -1.36 -10.89 8.74
CA ALA A 415 -1.43 -11.58 7.47
C ALA A 415 -0.37 -12.70 7.35
N ALA A 416 0.85 -12.45 7.82
CA ALA A 416 1.91 -13.46 7.84
C ALA A 416 1.57 -14.63 8.78
N ARG A 417 1.00 -14.37 9.96
CA ARG A 417 0.53 -15.42 10.88
C ARG A 417 -0.58 -16.27 10.28
N ARG A 418 -1.58 -15.65 9.64
CA ARG A 418 -2.66 -16.38 8.95
C ARG A 418 -2.14 -17.25 7.81
N LYS A 419 -1.14 -16.77 7.06
CA LYS A 419 -0.49 -17.58 6.01
C LYS A 419 0.26 -18.77 6.61
N ALA A 420 1.04 -18.55 7.68
CA ALA A 420 1.78 -19.62 8.34
C ALA A 420 0.83 -20.67 8.97
N GLU A 421 -0.28 -20.24 9.56
CA GLU A 421 -1.31 -21.12 10.10
C GLU A 421 -1.98 -21.94 8.99
N ALA A 422 -2.41 -21.29 7.89
CA ALA A 422 -3.00 -21.98 6.74
C ALA A 422 -2.02 -22.98 6.07
N GLU A 423 -0.73 -22.65 6.00
CA GLU A 423 0.32 -23.56 5.52
C GLU A 423 0.51 -24.76 6.45
N SER A 424 0.45 -24.54 7.77
CA SER A 424 0.53 -25.61 8.77
C SER A 424 -0.68 -26.54 8.69
N GLU A 425 -1.89 -25.98 8.60
CA GLU A 425 -3.14 -26.74 8.45
C GLU A 425 -3.14 -27.56 7.16
N LEU A 426 -2.70 -26.98 6.04
CA LEU A 426 -2.58 -27.70 4.77
C LEU A 426 -1.58 -28.86 4.87
N LYS A 427 -0.44 -28.65 5.56
CA LYS A 427 0.55 -29.70 5.76
C LYS A 427 0.00 -30.84 6.62
N GLU A 428 -0.73 -30.51 7.69
CA GLU A 428 -1.38 -31.52 8.54
C GLU A 428 -2.44 -32.31 7.76
N GLN A 429 -3.25 -31.64 6.94
CA GLN A 429 -4.22 -32.29 6.06
C GLN A 429 -3.54 -33.25 5.06
N LEU A 430 -2.46 -32.81 4.42
CA LEU A 430 -1.71 -33.64 3.48
C LEU A 430 -1.05 -34.85 4.18
N GLU A 431 -0.55 -34.67 5.40
CA GLU A 431 0.01 -35.77 6.20
C GLU A 431 -1.08 -36.76 6.64
N ALA A 432 -2.25 -36.27 7.04
CA ALA A 432 -3.40 -37.09 7.38
C ALA A 432 -3.94 -37.87 6.16
N GLU A 433 -4.04 -37.24 5.00
CA GLU A 433 -4.42 -37.89 3.74
C GLU A 433 -3.40 -38.97 3.37
N ARG A 434 -2.10 -38.65 3.43
CA ARG A 434 -1.04 -39.63 3.18
C ARG A 434 -1.12 -40.81 4.15
N GLN A 435 -1.41 -40.57 5.42
CA GLN A 435 -1.57 -41.63 6.41
C GLN A 435 -2.81 -42.49 6.14
N ALA A 436 -3.92 -41.87 5.72
CA ALA A 436 -5.13 -42.57 5.30
C ALA A 436 -4.85 -43.46 4.07
N ASP A 437 -4.14 -42.94 3.07
CA ASP A 437 -3.74 -43.69 1.87
C ASP A 437 -2.84 -44.89 2.21
N LEU A 438 -1.86 -44.69 3.09
CA LEU A 438 -0.99 -45.77 3.55
C LEU A 438 -1.78 -46.84 4.33
N SER A 439 -2.76 -46.46 5.16
CA SER A 439 -3.65 -47.41 5.84
C SER A 439 -4.53 -48.16 4.85
N GLN A 440 -5.12 -47.47 3.87
CA GLN A 440 -5.95 -48.10 2.83
C GLN A 440 -5.12 -49.05 1.95
N LYS A 441 -3.88 -48.67 1.62
CA LYS A 441 -2.93 -49.55 0.92
C LYS A 441 -2.61 -50.77 1.77
N ALA A 442 -2.27 -50.59 3.05
CA ALA A 442 -1.97 -51.71 3.95
C ALA A 442 -3.15 -52.69 4.07
N LYS A 443 -4.39 -52.20 4.14
CA LYS A 443 -5.61 -53.03 4.13
C LYS A 443 -5.77 -53.83 2.85
N ARG A 444 -5.57 -53.20 1.68
CA ARG A 444 -5.62 -53.89 0.38
C ARG A 444 -4.54 -54.95 0.26
N ASP A 445 -3.32 -54.62 0.66
CA ASP A 445 -2.18 -55.54 0.65
C ASP A 445 -2.39 -56.70 1.64
N ALA A 446 -3.01 -56.45 2.79
CA ALA A 446 -3.36 -57.47 3.78
C ALA A 446 -4.41 -58.43 3.22
N GLN A 447 -5.45 -57.90 2.56
CA GLN A 447 -6.46 -58.73 1.92
C GLN A 447 -5.87 -59.57 0.79
N ALA A 448 -4.99 -58.98 -0.03
CA ALA A 448 -4.26 -59.70 -1.07
C ALA A 448 -3.38 -60.80 -0.47
N TRP A 449 -2.67 -60.50 0.62
CA TRP A 449 -1.86 -61.47 1.35
C TRP A 449 -2.69 -62.64 1.90
N ALA A 450 -3.84 -62.32 2.50
CA ALA A 450 -4.76 -63.33 3.03
C ALA A 450 -5.25 -64.27 1.92
N ASN A 451 -5.60 -63.73 0.75
CA ASN A 451 -6.06 -64.54 -0.37
C ASN A 451 -4.94 -65.37 -1.02
N THR A 452 -3.72 -64.83 -1.09
CA THR A 452 -2.60 -65.50 -1.78
C THR A 452 -1.91 -66.53 -0.92
N TYR A 453 -1.74 -66.28 0.38
CA TYR A 453 -0.92 -67.11 1.26
C TYR A 453 -1.71 -67.80 2.38
N ILE A 454 -2.69 -67.12 2.97
CA ILE A 454 -3.45 -67.67 4.11
C ILE A 454 -4.53 -68.63 3.62
N ARG A 455 -5.34 -68.24 2.63
CA ARG A 455 -6.44 -69.05 2.11
C ARG A 455 -5.97 -70.43 1.63
N PRO A 456 -4.94 -70.57 0.75
CA PRO A 456 -4.48 -71.88 0.32
C PRO A 456 -3.92 -72.73 1.47
N ARG A 457 -3.32 -72.08 2.48
CA ARG A 457 -2.83 -72.75 3.68
C ARG A 457 -3.97 -73.33 4.51
N VAL A 458 -5.06 -72.59 4.68
CA VAL A 458 -6.27 -73.05 5.37
C VAL A 458 -6.94 -74.18 4.58
N GLU A 459 -7.09 -74.01 3.26
CA GLU A 459 -7.65 -75.04 2.37
C GLU A 459 -6.85 -76.34 2.42
N SER A 460 -5.51 -76.27 2.45
CA SER A 460 -4.65 -77.46 2.58
C SER A 460 -4.83 -78.24 3.88
N ARG A 461 -5.41 -77.62 4.92
CA ARG A 461 -5.66 -78.23 6.23
C ARG A 461 -7.13 -78.57 6.46
N TRP A 462 -8.00 -78.20 5.52
CA TRP A 462 -9.42 -78.47 5.59
C TRP A 462 -9.72 -79.93 5.22
N VAL A 463 -10.67 -80.53 5.94
CA VAL A 463 -11.11 -81.91 5.73
C VAL A 463 -12.64 -81.86 5.61
N GLY A 464 -13.14 -81.81 4.38
CA GLY A 464 -14.56 -81.71 4.06
C GLY A 464 -14.84 -82.06 2.60
N ALA A 465 -16.12 -82.28 2.28
CA ALA A 465 -16.55 -82.58 0.92
C ALA A 465 -16.71 -81.30 0.09
N LYS A 466 -16.24 -81.30 -1.16
CA LYS A 466 -16.45 -80.20 -2.10
C LYS A 466 -17.94 -79.94 -2.27
N SER A 467 -18.39 -78.76 -1.88
CA SER A 467 -19.82 -78.42 -1.77
C SER A 467 -20.19 -77.11 -2.46
N GLY A 468 -19.20 -76.38 -3.02
CA GLY A 468 -19.41 -75.06 -3.63
C GLY A 468 -19.81 -73.95 -2.64
N LEU A 469 -19.88 -74.27 -1.34
CA LEU A 469 -20.23 -73.35 -0.27
C LEU A 469 -19.07 -72.38 0.01
N SER A 470 -19.42 -71.15 0.40
CA SER A 470 -18.44 -70.18 0.92
C SER A 470 -18.93 -69.56 2.22
N CYS A 471 -17.99 -69.28 3.12
CA CYS A 471 -18.26 -68.52 4.34
C CYS A 471 -17.19 -67.43 4.53
N LYS A 472 -17.53 -66.35 5.24
CA LYS A 472 -16.57 -65.30 5.58
C LYS A 472 -16.15 -65.47 7.03
N ILE A 473 -14.85 -65.64 7.25
CA ILE A 473 -14.27 -65.88 8.58
C ILE A 473 -13.41 -64.70 8.98
N ARG A 474 -13.64 -64.18 10.20
CA ARG A 474 -12.75 -63.24 10.88
C ARG A 474 -11.73 -64.03 11.68
N VAL A 475 -10.45 -63.75 11.41
CA VAL A 475 -9.34 -64.38 12.11
C VAL A 475 -8.54 -63.33 12.85
N THR A 476 -8.30 -63.59 14.13
CA THR A 476 -7.42 -62.78 14.97
C THR A 476 -6.12 -63.55 15.19
N THR A 477 -4.99 -62.92 14.86
CA THR A 477 -3.67 -63.55 14.92
C THR A 477 -2.75 -62.86 15.91
N LEU A 478 -1.86 -63.63 16.52
CA LEU A 478 -0.72 -63.14 17.28
C LEU A 478 0.38 -62.65 16.31
N PRO A 479 1.29 -61.77 16.74
CA PRO A 479 2.36 -61.25 15.87
C PRO A 479 3.22 -62.33 15.17
N GLY A 480 3.32 -63.54 15.74
CA GLY A 480 4.02 -64.69 15.15
C GLY A 480 3.17 -65.58 14.23
N GLY A 481 1.96 -65.15 13.84
CA GLY A 481 1.05 -65.90 12.97
C GLY A 481 0.21 -66.96 13.68
N GLY A 482 0.35 -67.14 15.00
CA GLY A 482 -0.54 -68.01 15.77
C GLY A 482 -1.98 -67.52 15.73
N VAL A 483 -2.94 -68.43 15.55
CA VAL A 483 -4.37 -68.08 15.54
C VAL A 483 -4.88 -67.96 16.97
N GLN A 484 -5.32 -66.76 17.37
CA GLN A 484 -5.93 -66.51 18.67
C GLN A 484 -7.42 -66.87 18.66
N SER A 485 -8.14 -66.45 17.61
CA SER A 485 -9.55 -66.77 17.43
C SER A 485 -9.95 -66.79 15.95
N ALA A 486 -10.88 -67.67 15.60
CA ALA A 486 -11.52 -67.69 14.29
C ALA A 486 -13.05 -67.76 14.47
N GLN A 487 -13.77 -66.84 13.83
CA GLN A 487 -15.22 -66.71 13.96
C GLN A 487 -15.87 -66.49 12.60
N VAL A 488 -17.02 -67.11 12.37
CA VAL A 488 -17.79 -66.91 11.14
C VAL A 488 -18.56 -65.58 11.22
N VAL A 489 -18.25 -64.67 10.31
CA VAL A 489 -18.93 -63.36 10.16
C VAL A 489 -20.12 -63.47 9.20
N ARG A 490 -19.98 -64.31 8.17
CA ARG A 490 -21.06 -64.63 7.24
C ARG A 490 -21.09 -66.15 7.05
N SER A 491 -22.18 -66.75 7.51
CA SER A 491 -22.45 -68.19 7.37
C SER A 491 -22.61 -68.58 5.91
N SER A 492 -22.21 -69.82 5.59
CA SER A 492 -22.50 -70.48 4.31
C SER A 492 -23.94 -70.99 4.19
N GLY A 493 -24.69 -71.00 5.29
CA GLY A 493 -25.99 -71.66 5.38
C GLY A 493 -25.93 -73.11 5.89
N ASP A 494 -24.74 -73.70 6.01
CA ASP A 494 -24.52 -75.01 6.64
C ASP A 494 -23.61 -74.88 7.89
N PRO A 495 -24.16 -75.10 9.10
CA PRO A 495 -23.38 -75.04 10.34
C PRO A 495 -22.22 -76.05 10.40
N ILE A 496 -22.32 -77.20 9.71
CA ILE A 496 -21.26 -78.21 9.69
C ILE A 496 -20.08 -77.72 8.84
N PHE A 497 -20.38 -77.15 7.66
CA PHE A 497 -19.38 -76.50 6.82
C PHE A 497 -18.69 -75.35 7.55
N ASP A 498 -19.46 -74.46 8.17
CA ASP A 498 -18.96 -73.30 8.91
C ASP A 498 -18.03 -73.70 10.06
N ARG A 499 -18.41 -74.71 10.86
CA ARG A 499 -17.56 -75.24 11.94
C ARG A 499 -16.28 -75.89 11.40
N SER A 500 -16.39 -76.67 10.34
CA SER A 500 -15.25 -77.31 9.68
C SER A 500 -14.25 -76.28 9.11
N ALA A 501 -14.76 -75.18 8.57
CA ALA A 501 -13.92 -74.09 8.06
C ALA A 501 -13.17 -73.35 9.19
N VAL A 502 -13.82 -73.12 10.34
CA VAL A 502 -13.16 -72.57 11.54
C VAL A 502 -12.06 -73.51 12.07
N ASP A 503 -12.34 -74.81 12.15
CA ASP A 503 -11.36 -75.80 12.59
C ASP A 503 -10.14 -75.86 11.65
N ALA A 504 -10.34 -75.71 10.34
CA ALA A 504 -9.25 -75.64 9.37
C ALA A 504 -8.33 -74.43 9.59
N VAL A 505 -8.90 -73.26 9.96
CA VAL A 505 -8.11 -72.07 10.31
C VAL A 505 -7.22 -72.34 11.53
N HIS A 506 -7.75 -72.97 12.58
CA HIS A 506 -6.95 -73.33 13.76
C HIS A 506 -5.85 -74.35 13.43
N LYS A 507 -6.13 -75.35 12.59
CA LYS A 507 -5.14 -76.34 12.12
C LYS A 507 -4.07 -75.75 11.19
N ALA A 508 -4.34 -74.60 10.58
CA ALA A 508 -3.40 -73.91 9.70
C ALA A 508 -2.37 -73.07 10.45
N ALA A 509 -2.54 -72.85 11.76
CA ALA A 509 -1.61 -72.09 12.58
C ALA A 509 -0.20 -72.77 12.64
N PRO A 510 0.90 -71.99 12.64
CA PRO A 510 0.95 -70.54 12.45
C PRO A 510 0.73 -70.14 10.98
N LEU A 511 -0.02 -69.06 10.77
CA LEU A 511 -0.28 -68.47 9.47
C LEU A 511 0.94 -67.67 8.96
N PRO A 512 1.18 -67.63 7.64
CA PRO A 512 2.27 -66.83 7.08
C PRO A 512 2.00 -65.34 7.28
N MET A 513 2.97 -64.62 7.86
CA MET A 513 2.88 -63.17 8.10
C MET A 513 3.73 -62.39 7.08
N PRO A 514 3.25 -61.24 6.58
CA PRO A 514 4.01 -60.41 5.65
C PRO A 514 5.18 -59.71 6.37
N PRO A 515 6.26 -59.38 5.63
CA PRO A 515 7.40 -58.66 6.19
C PRO A 515 7.10 -57.19 6.49
N ASP A 516 6.10 -56.58 5.83
CA ASP A 516 5.68 -55.21 6.10
C ASP A 516 4.84 -55.15 7.39
N ALA A 517 5.35 -54.41 8.38
CA ALA A 517 4.72 -54.27 9.69
C ALA A 517 3.30 -53.68 9.65
N ARG A 518 3.00 -52.74 8.72
CA ARG A 518 1.66 -52.15 8.58
C ARG A 518 0.66 -53.15 8.05
N VAL A 519 1.08 -53.95 7.07
CA VAL A 519 0.25 -55.03 6.52
C VAL A 519 0.06 -56.14 7.56
N ALA A 520 1.12 -56.50 8.29
CA ALA A 520 1.05 -57.46 9.38
C ALA A 520 0.13 -57.00 10.53
N GLN A 521 0.08 -55.69 10.80
CA GLN A 521 -0.84 -55.12 11.77
C GLN A 521 -2.30 -55.28 11.35
N GLU A 522 -2.63 -55.01 10.08
CA GLU A 522 -3.99 -55.24 9.54
C GLU A 522 -4.35 -56.74 9.56
N LEU A 523 -3.39 -57.64 9.38
CA LEU A 523 -3.59 -59.11 9.50
C LEU A 523 -3.67 -59.63 10.94
N ARG A 524 -3.55 -58.79 11.97
CA ARG A 524 -3.88 -59.19 13.34
C ARG A 524 -5.37 -59.42 13.54
N SER A 525 -6.21 -58.78 12.74
CA SER A 525 -7.65 -58.99 12.73
C SER A 525 -8.18 -58.71 11.32
N PHE A 526 -8.37 -59.75 10.52
CA PHE A 526 -8.81 -59.63 9.13
C PHE A 526 -9.94 -60.61 8.83
N ASP A 527 -10.69 -60.29 7.79
CA ASP A 527 -11.72 -61.15 7.27
C ASP A 527 -11.28 -61.69 5.91
N PHE A 528 -11.44 -62.98 5.69
CA PHE A 528 -11.26 -63.57 4.35
C PHE A 528 -12.43 -64.48 4.01
N GLU A 529 -12.68 -64.62 2.71
CA GLU A 529 -13.65 -65.57 2.20
C GLU A 529 -12.99 -66.94 2.05
N PHE A 530 -13.55 -67.94 2.71
CA PHE A 530 -13.16 -69.33 2.58
C PHE A 530 -14.11 -70.01 1.60
N LYS A 531 -13.56 -70.47 0.48
CA LYS A 531 -14.29 -71.15 -0.59
C LYS A 531 -13.40 -72.27 -1.14
N PRO A 532 -13.50 -73.49 -0.59
CA PRO A 532 -12.70 -74.61 -1.05
C PRO A 532 -13.20 -75.07 -2.43
N ASP A 533 -12.28 -75.12 -3.40
CA ASP A 533 -12.53 -75.58 -4.78
C ASP A 533 -12.75 -77.11 -4.88
#